data_AF-A0A8E0UZJ3-F1
#
_entry.id   AF-A0A8E0UZJ3-F1
#
_cell.length_a   1.000
_cell.length_b   1.000
_cell.length_c   1.000
_cell.angle_alpha   90.00
_cell.angle_beta   90.00
_cell.angle_gamma   90.00
#
_symmetry.space_group_name_H-M   'P 1'
#
loop_
_entity.id
_entity.type
_entity.pdbx_description
1 polymer ?
#
loop_
_entity_poly.entity_id
_entity_poly.type
_entity_poly.pdbx_seq_one_letter_code
_entity_poly.pdbx_strand_id
1 'polypeptide(L)'
;MLDTITYGTYIFFAAFCLLALAFTFFCIPETRGKTLEDMDLIFGDTAAHEEKQRIVQIEAELRETQAGDPDLEKKPYARQEEDV
;
A
#
# COMPACT_ATOMS: atom_id res chain seq x y z
N MET A 1 3.94 -23.98 -42.38
CA MET A 1 3.58 -23.59 -41.00
C MET A 1 4.11 -22.21 -40.60
N LEU A 2 5.24 -21.72 -41.16
CA LEU A 2 5.70 -20.33 -40.96
C LEU A 2 5.11 -19.33 -41.98
N ASP A 3 4.69 -19.77 -43.18
CA ASP A 3 4.04 -18.89 -44.18
C ASP A 3 2.67 -18.34 -43.77
N THR A 4 2.03 -18.95 -42.78
CA THR A 4 0.70 -18.56 -42.30
C THR A 4 0.72 -17.55 -41.16
N ILE A 5 1.89 -17.28 -40.56
CA ILE A 5 2.02 -16.20 -39.57
C ILE A 5 2.04 -14.87 -40.34
N THR A 6 0.85 -14.36 -40.59
CA THR A 6 0.64 -13.09 -41.28
C THR A 6 1.10 -11.92 -40.40
N TYR A 7 1.42 -10.78 -41.03
CA TYR A 7 1.76 -9.52 -40.38
C TYR A 7 0.75 -9.07 -39.28
N GLY A 8 -0.49 -9.58 -39.30
CA GLY A 8 -1.52 -9.27 -38.32
C GLY A 8 -1.14 -9.55 -36.85
N THR A 9 -0.27 -10.55 -36.58
CA THR A 9 0.20 -10.81 -35.21
C THR A 9 1.09 -9.71 -34.66
N TYR A 10 1.88 -9.05 -35.51
CA TYR A 10 2.69 -7.89 -35.12
C TYR A 10 1.82 -6.67 -34.80
N ILE A 11 0.74 -6.45 -35.56
CA ILE A 11 -0.21 -5.36 -35.26
C ILE A 11 -0.95 -5.64 -33.95
N PHE A 12 -1.39 -6.89 -33.74
CA PHE A 12 -2.02 -7.30 -32.48
C PHE A 12 -1.09 -7.04 -31.30
N PHE A 13 0.16 -7.49 -31.36
CA PHE A 13 1.12 -7.27 -30.30
C PHE A 13 1.42 -5.77 -30.09
N ALA A 14 1.56 -5.00 -31.16
CA ALA A 14 1.75 -3.56 -31.09
C ALA A 14 0.58 -2.85 -30.38
N ALA A 15 -0.66 -3.25 -30.65
CA ALA A 15 -1.84 -2.71 -29.97
C ALA A 15 -1.82 -3.03 -28.46
N PHE A 16 -1.47 -4.25 -28.08
CA PHE A 16 -1.32 -4.63 -26.66
C PHE A 16 -0.17 -3.88 -25.98
N CYS A 17 0.95 -3.67 -26.66
CA CYS A 17 2.05 -2.86 -26.13
C CYS A 17 1.64 -1.41 -25.89
N LEU A 18 0.89 -0.79 -26.81
CA LEU A 18 0.38 0.57 -26.64
C LEU A 18 -0.63 0.67 -25.50
N LEU A 19 -1.51 -0.32 -25.36
CA LEU A 19 -2.46 -0.39 -24.25
C LEU A 19 -1.73 -0.55 -22.91
N ALA A 20 -0.73 -1.43 -22.85
CA ALA A 20 0.11 -1.60 -21.67
C ALA A 20 0.88 -0.31 -21.33
N LEU A 21 1.42 0.38 -22.34
CA LEU A 21 2.11 1.67 -22.15
C LEU A 21 1.16 2.73 -21.59
N ALA A 22 -0.05 2.85 -22.13
CA ALA A 22 -1.05 3.77 -21.61
C ALA A 22 -1.43 3.42 -20.16
N PHE A 23 -1.69 2.14 -19.87
CA PHE A 23 -1.98 1.67 -18.52
C PHE A 23 -0.83 1.96 -17.55
N THR A 24 0.41 1.63 -17.90
CA THR A 24 1.57 1.91 -17.05
C THR A 24 1.79 3.41 -16.83
N PHE A 25 1.58 4.24 -17.86
CA PHE A 25 1.75 5.69 -17.72
C PHE A 25 0.71 6.33 -16.79
N PHE A 26 -0.55 5.87 -16.82
CA PHE A 26 -1.63 6.45 -15.99
C PHE A 26 -1.82 5.76 -14.64
N CYS A 27 -1.65 4.44 -14.57
CA CYS A 27 -1.99 3.64 -13.39
C CYS A 27 -0.78 3.27 -12.52
N ILE A 28 0.45 3.32 -13.04
CA ILE A 28 1.65 2.93 -12.29
C ILE A 28 2.45 4.20 -11.92
N PRO A 29 2.42 4.63 -10.65
CA PRO A 29 3.25 5.73 -10.19
C PRO A 29 4.74 5.35 -10.18
N GLU A 30 5.64 6.34 -10.24
CA GLU A 30 7.09 6.09 -10.26
C GLU A 30 7.56 5.47 -8.93
N THR A 31 8.07 4.24 -9.00
CA THR A 31 8.54 3.47 -7.83
C THR A 31 10.05 3.60 -7.57
N ARG A 32 10.77 4.41 -8.34
CA ARG A 32 12.23 4.46 -8.27
C ARG A 32 12.70 5.33 -7.09
N GLY A 33 13.54 4.76 -6.22
CA GLY A 33 14.14 5.49 -5.10
C GLY A 33 13.21 5.70 -3.90
N LYS A 34 12.10 4.96 -3.85
CA LYS A 34 11.14 4.96 -2.74
C LYS A 34 11.37 3.73 -1.87
N THR A 35 11.30 3.90 -0.56
CA THR A 35 11.37 2.79 0.39
C THR A 35 10.09 1.96 0.28
N LEU A 36 10.11 0.71 0.77
CA LEU A 36 8.90 -0.12 0.78
C LEU A 36 7.78 0.53 1.61
N GLU A 37 8.13 1.28 2.66
CA GLU A 37 7.19 2.06 3.48
C GLU A 37 6.55 3.22 2.71
N ASP A 38 7.29 3.83 1.78
CA ASP A 38 6.77 4.90 0.93
C ASP A 38 5.84 4.37 -0.19
N MET A 39 5.86 3.07 -0.50
CA MET A 39 5.01 2.49 -1.55
C MET A 39 3.53 2.50 -1.17
N ASP A 40 3.20 2.19 0.09
CA ASP A 40 1.81 2.23 0.58
C ASP A 40 1.24 3.66 0.52
N LEU A 41 2.09 4.67 0.74
CA LEU A 41 1.75 6.08 0.58
C LEU A 41 1.50 6.49 -0.88
N ILE A 42 2.27 5.92 -1.82
CA ILE A 42 2.23 6.28 -3.24
C ILE A 42 1.08 5.58 -3.98
N PHE A 43 0.77 4.33 -3.62
CA PHE A 43 -0.37 3.61 -4.15
C PHE A 43 -1.72 4.12 -3.59
N GLY A 44 -1.67 5.07 -2.65
CA GLY A 44 -2.85 5.73 -2.15
C GLY A 44 -3.73 4.76 -1.39
N ASP A 45 -3.15 4.02 -0.45
CA ASP A 45 -3.98 3.32 0.51
C ASP A 45 -4.73 4.37 1.34
N THR A 46 -5.97 4.60 0.93
CA THR A 46 -6.89 5.49 1.63
C THR A 46 -7.14 4.94 3.05
N ALA A 47 -6.97 3.63 3.25
CA ALA A 47 -7.08 3.01 4.56
C ALA A 47 -5.96 3.45 5.52
N ALA A 48 -4.72 3.61 5.07
CA ALA A 48 -3.62 4.08 5.93
C ALA A 48 -3.85 5.50 6.48
N HIS A 49 -4.49 6.38 5.70
CA HIS A 49 -4.80 7.74 6.17
C HIS A 49 -5.96 7.76 7.18
N GLU A 50 -7.00 6.96 6.94
CA GLU A 50 -8.09 6.77 7.91
C GLU A 50 -7.62 6.08 9.19
N GLU A 51 -6.74 5.10 9.08
CA GLU A 51 -6.19 4.36 10.22
C GLU A 51 -5.31 5.25 11.09
N LYS A 52 -4.47 6.09 10.49
CA LYS A 52 -3.66 7.06 11.24
C LYS A 52 -4.53 8.06 12.00
N GLN A 53 -5.66 8.48 11.41
CA GLN A 53 -6.61 9.35 12.11
C GLN A 53 -7.30 8.64 13.28
N ARG A 54 -7.68 7.37 13.11
CA ARG A 54 -8.24 6.55 14.19
C ARG A 54 -7.26 6.39 15.35
N ILE A 55 -5.99 6.09 15.07
CA ILE A 55 -4.96 5.92 16.11
C ILE A 55 -4.77 7.22 16.91
N VAL A 56 -4.70 8.38 16.25
CA VAL A 56 -4.56 9.68 16.93
C VAL A 56 -5.77 10.00 17.81
N GLN A 57 -6.98 9.63 17.38
CA GLN A 57 -8.19 9.81 18.18
C GLN A 57 -8.18 8.91 19.43
N ILE A 58 -7.80 7.64 19.27
CA ILE A 58 -7.68 6.69 20.37
C ILE A 58 -6.59 7.13 21.37
N GLU A 59 -5.44 7.63 20.89
CA GLU A 59 -4.38 8.15 21.76
C GLU A 59 -4.81 9.37 22.57
N ALA A 60 -5.58 10.29 21.96
CA ALA A 60 -6.12 11.45 22.67
C ALA A 60 -7.12 11.01 23.76
N GLU A 61 -8.02 10.08 23.45
CA GLU A 61 -9.02 9.54 24.38
C GLU A 61 -8.37 8.77 25.55
N LEU A 62 -7.36 7.94 25.27
CA LEU A 62 -6.61 7.22 26.29
C LEU A 62 -5.84 8.18 27.20
N ARG A 63 -5.25 9.24 26.65
CA ARG A 63 -4.51 10.25 27.43
C ARG A 63 -5.44 11.04 28.35
N GLU A 64 -6.64 11.38 27.92
CA GLU A 64 -7.64 12.02 28.77
C GLU A 64 -8.11 11.09 29.90
N THR A 65 -8.29 9.80 29.58
CA THR A 65 -8.69 8.78 30.57
C THR A 65 -7.57 8.51 31.60
N GLN A 66 -6.30 8.52 31.18
CA GLN A 66 -5.14 8.23 32.03
C GLN A 66 -4.73 9.41 32.93
N ALA A 67 -5.15 10.64 32.63
CA ALA A 67 -4.92 11.80 33.48
C ALA A 67 -5.77 11.80 34.77
N GLY A 68 -6.75 10.89 34.89
CA GLY A 68 -7.63 10.76 36.05
C GLY A 68 -7.30 9.61 37.02
N ASP A 69 -6.35 8.73 36.70
CA ASP A 69 -6.12 7.50 37.47
C ASP A 69 -4.61 7.24 37.72
N PRO A 70 -4.09 7.51 38.93
CA PRO A 70 -2.66 7.38 39.25
C PRO A 70 -2.13 5.93 39.33
N ASP A 71 -2.94 4.90 39.09
CA ASP A 71 -2.59 3.49 39.37
C ASP A 71 -2.35 2.58 38.13
N LEU A 72 -2.24 3.11 36.91
CA LEU A 72 -1.86 2.28 35.73
C LEU A 72 -0.33 2.12 35.58
N GLU A 73 0.32 1.58 36.62
CA GLU A 73 1.65 1.00 36.51
C GLU A 73 1.58 -0.40 35.85
N LYS A 74 2.25 -0.53 34.70
CA LYS A 74 2.67 -1.77 34.02
C LYS A 74 1.56 -2.69 33.49
N LYS A 75 1.40 -2.66 32.16
CA LYS A 75 1.17 -3.90 31.42
C LYS A 75 2.12 -3.98 30.23
N PRO A 76 3.13 -4.87 30.26
CA PRO A 76 3.99 -5.10 29.11
C PRO A 76 3.16 -5.79 28.03
N TYR A 77 2.99 -5.16 26.88
CA TYR A 77 2.50 -5.86 25.70
C TYR A 77 3.63 -6.78 25.26
N ALA A 78 3.51 -8.05 25.66
CA ALA A 78 4.42 -9.10 25.23
C ALA A 78 4.44 -9.12 23.71
N ARG A 79 5.65 -9.08 23.15
CA ARG A 79 5.94 -9.59 21.82
C ARG A 79 5.40 -11.02 21.76
N GLN A 80 4.25 -11.22 21.13
CA GLN A 80 3.86 -12.52 20.58
C GLN A 80 4.72 -12.75 19.34
N GLU A 81 5.95 -13.23 19.57
CA GLU A 81 6.53 -14.24 18.70
C GLU A 81 5.93 -15.57 19.15
N GLU A 82 5.10 -16.19 18.32
CA GLU A 82 4.98 -17.65 18.09
C GLU A 82 4.32 -17.77 16.70
N ASP A 83 5.09 -18.02 15.65
CA ASP A 83 5.38 -19.37 15.11
C ASP A 83 4.12 -20.18 14.79
N VAL A 84 3.70 -20.14 13.52
CA VAL A 84 3.38 -21.32 12.65
C VAL A 84 3.75 -20.98 11.21
#